data_AF-A0A6P8H167-F1
#
_entry.id   AF-A0A6P8H167-F1
#
_cell.length_a   1.000
_cell.length_b   1.000
_cell.length_c   1.000
_cell.angle_alpha   90.00
_cell.angle_beta   90.00
_cell.angle_gamma   90.00
#
_symmetry.space_group_name_H-M   'P 1'
#
loop_
_entity.id
_entity.type
_entity.pdbx_description
1 polymer ?
#
loop_
_entity_poly.entity_id
_entity_poly.type
_entity_poly.pdbx_seq_one_letter_code
_entity_poly.pdbx_strand_id
1 'polypeptide(L)'
;MADGEDIAGNPSSHDLTITEDHNSSGKDVLNTRNEEENGEPYKNGFGLTEYYRFCLQYYHKEKQIIKLSYDEKLQLTAYWKQVTSGRYDPEKFPDVGYFDVIGNDRRRVWESLGDMSKTEAMENFCILIEQCSPELKPWMEAQQKEAEEIKRKVQEEEERKRKEMEEAAERERQMLAEEEARRKAEEEEERKKLEEIKRQEELLIQQQEQQQQQQQQQQEQQQVDGIQQKTPLKQETLQEKASPLVNGAPRILPASLWTRPKVMEFIQHVKSDPSSVLVVGRGETMTVRVPTHDSGTCLFWEFATEYYDLGFGVSFEWSHPNSKNITVAVNESDDDEFAEEEDKPAENEAHKPRVDEILPVVRRPCHEEVIVGSHMYPGRGVYLLKFDNSYSLFRSKTLYYRVYYTR
;
A
#
# COMPACT_ATOMS: atom_id res chain seq x y z
N MET A 1 -23.71 38.87 31.69
CA MET A 1 -22.26 38.87 31.94
C MET A 1 -21.97 37.74 32.90
N ALA A 2 -21.54 36.62 32.34
CA ALA A 2 -20.94 35.49 33.04
C ALA A 2 -20.38 34.61 31.92
N ASP A 3 -19.11 34.87 31.60
CA ASP A 3 -18.33 34.11 30.64
C ASP A 3 -18.10 32.70 31.20
N GLY A 4 -18.53 31.68 30.44
CA GLY A 4 -18.17 30.29 30.69
C GLY A 4 -16.99 29.94 29.80
N GLU A 5 -15.79 29.98 30.37
CA GLU A 5 -14.59 29.43 29.73
C GLU A 5 -14.59 27.90 29.88
N ASP A 6 -14.53 27.25 28.71
CA ASP A 6 -14.26 25.84 28.54
C ASP A 6 -12.90 25.48 29.14
N ILE A 7 -12.89 24.55 30.11
CA ILE A 7 -11.67 23.94 30.62
C ILE A 7 -11.16 22.96 29.56
N ALA A 8 -10.23 23.43 28.73
CA ALA A 8 -9.39 22.59 27.90
C ALA A 8 -8.61 21.61 28.80
N GLY A 9 -8.84 20.32 28.60
CA GLY A 9 -8.05 19.25 29.22
C GLY A 9 -6.60 19.35 28.75
N ASN A 10 -5.73 19.82 29.65
CA ASN A 10 -4.29 19.86 29.48
C ASN A 10 -3.73 18.42 29.51
N PRO A 11 -2.95 17.97 28.51
CA PRO A 11 -2.31 16.65 28.57
C PRO A 11 -1.12 16.74 29.53
N SER A 12 -1.32 16.36 30.79
CA SER A 12 -0.24 16.25 31.78
C SER A 12 0.70 15.09 31.40
N SER A 13 1.77 15.42 30.67
CA SER A 13 2.91 14.55 30.39
C SER A 13 3.90 14.60 31.55
N HIS A 14 3.53 13.98 32.68
CA HIS A 14 4.45 13.77 33.81
C HIS A 14 4.43 12.30 34.25
N ASP A 15 4.42 11.39 33.28
CA ASP A 15 4.48 9.97 33.58
C ASP A 15 5.92 9.56 33.91
N LEU A 16 6.12 9.15 35.16
CA LEU A 16 7.36 8.58 35.68
C LEU A 16 7.41 7.06 35.45
N THR A 17 6.55 6.47 34.62
CA THR A 17 6.70 5.08 34.19
C THR A 17 7.70 4.95 33.04
N ILE A 18 8.33 3.78 32.92
CA ILE A 18 9.07 3.40 31.71
C ILE A 18 8.02 3.22 30.61
N THR A 19 7.92 4.22 29.73
CA THR A 19 7.02 4.19 28.58
C THR A 19 7.76 3.61 27.38
N GLU A 20 7.03 2.92 26.49
CA GLU A 20 7.53 2.74 25.13
C GLU A 20 7.66 4.15 24.54
N ASP A 21 8.89 4.58 24.24
CA ASP A 21 9.14 5.95 23.77
C ASP A 21 8.43 6.18 22.42
N HIS A 22 7.18 6.66 22.44
CA HIS A 22 6.52 7.25 21.27
C HIS A 22 7.12 8.60 20.88
N ASN A 23 8.07 9.13 21.65
CA ASN A 23 8.79 10.37 21.35
C ASN A 23 10.24 10.15 20.88
N SER A 24 10.60 8.90 20.57
CA SER A 24 11.66 8.62 19.62
C SER A 24 11.00 8.03 18.39
N SER A 25 10.81 8.86 17.37
CA SER A 25 10.54 8.40 16.02
C SER A 25 11.51 7.25 15.70
N GLY A 26 11.00 6.02 15.65
CA GLY A 26 11.66 4.86 15.05
C GLY A 26 12.00 5.05 13.56
N LYS A 27 11.90 6.28 13.05
CA LYS A 27 12.31 6.74 11.73
C LYS A 27 13.68 7.43 11.72
N ASP A 28 14.25 7.86 12.86
CA ASP A 28 15.58 8.50 12.88
C ASP A 28 16.74 7.56 13.27
N VAL A 29 16.46 6.34 13.74
CA VAL A 29 17.52 5.39 14.20
C VAL A 29 17.96 4.42 13.08
N LEU A 30 17.24 4.36 11.96
CA LEU A 30 17.70 3.63 10.76
C LEU A 30 18.50 4.49 9.78
N ASN A 31 18.59 5.80 10.02
CA ASN A 31 19.39 6.72 9.21
C ASN A 31 20.57 7.38 9.96
N THR A 32 20.81 7.00 11.22
CA THR A 32 22.12 7.18 11.87
C THR A 32 22.98 5.93 11.64
N ARG A 33 23.26 5.63 10.36
CA ARG A 33 24.53 4.99 10.05
C ARG A 33 25.57 6.11 10.05
N ASN A 34 26.62 5.91 10.87
CA ASN A 34 27.73 6.84 11.13
C ASN A 34 27.29 7.91 12.14
N GLU A 35 27.65 7.85 13.43
CA GLU A 35 28.99 8.31 13.87
C GLU A 35 29.44 7.77 15.27
N GLU A 36 28.76 6.80 15.90
CA GLU A 36 29.17 6.27 17.22
C GLU A 36 29.52 4.76 17.26
N GLU A 37 29.81 4.14 16.11
CA GLU A 37 30.30 2.74 16.05
C GLU A 37 31.84 2.66 16.16
N ASN A 38 32.39 3.10 17.30
CA ASN A 38 33.76 2.75 17.69
C ASN A 38 33.90 2.65 19.22
N GLY A 39 32.83 2.24 19.91
CA GLY A 39 32.92 1.80 21.30
C GLY A 39 33.46 0.37 21.39
N GLU A 40 34.27 0.07 22.40
CA GLU A 40 34.68 -1.31 22.68
C GLU A 40 33.44 -2.20 22.91
N PRO A 41 33.49 -3.48 22.49
CA PRO A 41 32.39 -4.41 22.73
C PRO A 41 32.13 -4.52 24.23
N TYR A 42 30.87 -4.33 24.64
CA TYR A 42 30.47 -4.38 26.05
C TYR A 42 30.15 -5.82 26.47
N LYS A 43 29.09 -6.41 25.93
CA LYS A 43 28.63 -7.77 26.25
C LYS A 43 27.99 -8.43 25.04
N ASN A 44 28.13 -9.75 24.93
CA ASN A 44 27.56 -10.60 23.87
C ASN A 44 27.87 -10.10 22.44
N GLY A 45 29.00 -9.41 22.25
CA GLY A 45 29.40 -8.84 20.96
C GLY A 45 28.77 -7.48 20.63
N PHE A 46 27.89 -6.96 21.48
CA PHE A 46 27.21 -5.68 21.30
C PHE A 46 27.94 -4.54 22.01
N GLY A 47 27.85 -3.33 21.45
CA GLY A 47 28.19 -2.10 22.17
C GLY A 47 27.17 -1.80 23.27
N LEU A 48 27.55 -1.03 24.30
CA LEU A 48 26.68 -0.76 25.45
C LEU A 48 25.31 -0.17 25.06
N THR A 49 25.28 0.78 24.13
CA THR A 49 24.03 1.41 23.67
C THR A 49 23.08 0.40 23.02
N GLU A 50 23.63 -0.52 22.23
CA GLU A 50 22.87 -1.57 21.57
C GLU A 50 22.38 -2.61 22.58
N TYR A 51 23.26 -3.03 23.50
CA TYR A 51 22.91 -3.94 24.58
C TYR A 51 21.80 -3.39 25.48
N TYR A 52 21.86 -2.10 25.83
CA TYR A 52 20.82 -1.40 26.58
C TYR A 52 19.48 -1.39 25.85
N ARG A 53 19.47 -1.18 24.53
CA ARG A 53 18.23 -1.25 23.74
C ARG A 53 17.62 -2.65 23.78
N PHE A 54 18.43 -3.71 23.68
CA PHE A 54 17.93 -5.08 23.84
C PHE A 54 17.36 -5.33 25.24
N CYS A 55 18.04 -4.86 26.30
CA CYS A 55 17.54 -4.98 27.67
C CYS A 55 16.22 -4.23 27.87
N LEU A 56 16.09 -3.03 27.32
CA LEU A 56 14.85 -2.24 27.38
C LEU A 56 13.72 -2.92 26.61
N GLN A 57 13.99 -3.44 25.40
CA GLN A 57 13.02 -4.18 24.61
C GLN A 57 12.56 -5.46 25.33
N TYR A 58 13.50 -6.19 25.92
CA TYR A 58 13.21 -7.35 26.76
C TYR A 58 12.33 -6.97 27.94
N TYR A 59 12.65 -5.88 28.65
CA TYR A 59 11.83 -5.38 29.74
C TYR A 59 10.38 -5.11 29.30
N HIS A 60 10.18 -4.43 28.16
CA HIS A 60 8.81 -4.16 27.68
C HIS A 60 8.03 -5.42 27.30
N LYS A 61 8.68 -6.32 26.54
CA LYS A 61 8.05 -7.53 26.03
C LYS A 61 7.81 -8.59 27.10
N GLU A 62 8.73 -8.71 28.05
CA GLU A 62 8.82 -9.84 28.98
C GLU A 62 8.67 -9.42 30.46
N LYS A 63 8.26 -8.18 30.76
CA LYS A 63 8.08 -7.69 32.16
C LYS A 63 7.31 -8.63 33.08
N GLN A 64 6.40 -9.44 32.56
CA GLN A 64 5.63 -10.43 33.32
C GLN A 64 6.47 -11.61 33.83
N ILE A 65 7.55 -11.99 33.15
CA ILE A 65 8.44 -13.09 33.57
C ILE A 65 9.68 -12.61 34.33
N ILE A 66 10.02 -11.32 34.20
CA ILE A 66 11.13 -10.71 34.96
C ILE A 66 10.70 -10.56 36.43
N LYS A 67 11.43 -11.23 37.33
CA LYS A 67 11.12 -11.22 38.77
C LYS A 67 11.73 -9.98 39.42
N LEU A 68 10.97 -8.88 39.38
CA LEU A 68 11.37 -7.61 39.98
C LEU A 68 10.64 -7.33 41.30
N SER A 69 11.42 -7.01 42.34
CA SER A 69 10.94 -6.36 43.56
C SER A 69 10.49 -4.91 43.28
N TYR A 70 9.84 -4.30 44.25
CA TYR A 70 9.40 -2.91 44.14
C TYR A 70 10.59 -1.95 43.97
N ASP A 71 11.63 -2.10 44.78
CA ASP A 71 12.81 -1.24 44.76
C ASP A 71 13.58 -1.36 43.42
N GLU A 72 13.68 -2.56 42.87
CA GLU A 72 14.32 -2.79 41.56
C GLU A 72 13.51 -2.14 40.42
N LYS A 73 12.18 -2.13 40.49
CA LYS A 73 11.35 -1.40 39.52
C LYS A 73 11.58 0.11 39.58
N LEU A 74 11.74 0.66 40.79
CA LEU A 74 12.08 2.07 40.97
C LEU A 74 13.47 2.38 40.42
N GLN A 75 14.46 1.52 40.67
CA GLN A 75 15.82 1.68 40.13
C GLN A 75 15.86 1.62 38.60
N LEU A 76 15.19 0.64 37.97
CA LEU A 76 15.10 0.58 36.50
C LEU A 76 14.47 1.86 35.92
N THR A 77 13.41 2.35 36.58
CA THR A 77 12.74 3.59 36.19
C THR A 77 13.67 4.79 36.30
N ALA A 78 14.43 4.88 37.40
CA ALA A 78 15.40 5.94 37.64
C ALA A 78 16.54 5.92 36.62
N TYR A 79 17.11 4.74 36.32
CA TYR A 79 18.14 4.62 35.29
C TYR A 79 17.61 4.99 33.91
N TRP A 80 16.41 4.53 33.53
CA TRP A 80 15.79 4.92 32.26
C TRP A 80 15.55 6.43 32.18
N LYS A 81 15.09 7.07 33.27
CA LYS A 81 14.96 8.54 33.33
C LYS A 81 16.31 9.25 33.26
N GLN A 82 17.35 8.73 33.92
CA GLN A 82 18.70 9.28 33.82
C GLN A 82 19.25 9.18 32.38
N VAL A 83 18.95 8.09 31.67
CA VAL A 83 19.36 7.90 30.27
C VAL A 83 18.65 8.84 29.30
N THR A 84 17.35 9.06 29.50
CA THR A 84 16.49 9.85 28.59
C THR A 84 16.52 11.34 28.90
N SER A 85 16.59 11.69 30.18
CA SER A 85 16.36 13.06 30.69
C SER A 85 17.57 13.62 31.47
N GLY A 86 18.58 12.81 31.76
CA GLY A 86 19.73 13.21 32.57
C GLY A 86 19.39 13.37 34.04
N ARG A 87 20.17 14.20 34.74
CA ARG A 87 19.96 14.53 36.16
C ARG A 87 18.56 15.12 36.38
N TYR A 88 17.93 14.71 37.48
CA TYR A 88 16.64 15.26 37.91
C TYR A 88 16.69 16.79 38.08
N ASP A 89 15.70 17.46 37.48
CA ASP A 89 15.56 18.91 37.46
C ASP A 89 14.14 19.28 37.96
N PRO A 90 14.02 19.85 39.19
CA PRO A 90 12.73 20.21 39.77
C PRO A 90 11.93 21.23 38.95
N GLU A 91 12.57 22.02 38.09
CA GLU A 91 11.88 23.00 37.24
C GLU A 91 11.19 22.32 36.05
N LYS A 92 11.77 21.23 35.53
CA LYS A 92 11.23 20.46 34.40
C LYS A 92 10.23 19.40 34.85
N PHE A 93 10.44 18.86 36.05
CA PHE A 93 9.64 17.78 36.61
C PHE A 93 9.12 18.24 37.98
N PRO A 94 8.02 19.01 38.03
CA PRO A 94 7.49 19.53 39.28
C PRO A 94 6.95 18.40 40.18
N ASP A 95 6.78 18.71 41.46
CA ASP A 95 6.37 17.74 42.47
C ASP A 95 5.07 17.01 42.10
N VAL A 96 5.13 15.68 42.13
CA VAL A 96 3.94 14.84 42.09
C VAL A 96 3.15 15.04 43.39
N GLY A 97 1.82 15.12 43.26
CA GLY A 97 0.94 15.46 44.38
C GLY A 97 1.14 14.55 45.60
N TYR A 98 0.83 15.05 46.80
CA TYR A 98 1.01 14.34 48.07
C TYR A 98 0.40 12.92 48.10
N PHE A 99 -0.66 12.69 47.34
CA PHE A 99 -1.35 11.40 47.24
C PHE A 99 -0.68 10.39 46.27
N ASP A 100 0.28 10.82 45.45
CA ASP A 100 1.02 9.95 44.52
C ASP A 100 2.27 9.38 45.19
N VAL A 101 2.08 8.39 46.06
CA VAL A 101 3.16 7.73 46.81
C VAL A 101 4.19 7.08 45.87
N ILE A 102 3.73 6.44 44.80
CA ILE A 102 4.60 5.71 43.85
C ILE A 102 5.41 6.69 43.00
N GLY A 103 4.79 7.76 42.49
CA GLY A 103 5.50 8.81 41.79
C GLY A 103 6.54 9.49 42.69
N ASN A 104 6.20 9.73 43.96
CA ASN A 104 7.12 10.32 44.93
C ASN A 104 8.35 9.43 45.16
N ASP A 105 8.16 8.12 45.26
CA ASP A 105 9.25 7.15 45.40
C ASP A 105 10.14 7.11 44.14
N ARG A 106 9.53 7.06 42.95
CA ARG A 106 10.26 7.10 41.67
C ARG A 106 11.12 8.35 41.53
N ARG A 107 10.54 9.52 41.83
CA ARG A 107 11.24 10.81 41.81
C ARG A 107 12.43 10.77 42.78
N ARG A 108 12.24 10.31 44.02
CA ARG A 108 13.32 10.23 45.02
C ARG A 108 14.46 9.32 44.57
N VAL A 109 14.16 8.16 43.99
CA VAL A 109 15.21 7.26 43.48
C VAL A 109 15.95 7.90 42.31
N TRP A 110 15.26 8.54 41.37
CA TRP A 110 15.91 9.26 40.28
C TRP A 110 16.76 10.45 40.76
N GLU A 111 16.23 11.27 41.66
CA GLU A 111 16.97 12.38 42.28
C GLU A 111 18.24 11.89 43.00
N SER A 112 18.18 10.72 43.65
CA SER A 112 19.34 10.12 44.33
C SER A 112 20.48 9.70 43.40
N LEU A 113 20.23 9.55 42.09
CA LEU A 113 21.27 9.23 41.10
C LEU A 113 22.20 10.43 40.84
N GLY A 114 21.77 11.66 41.15
CA GLY A 114 22.59 12.86 41.03
C GLY A 114 23.16 13.08 39.62
N ASP A 115 24.48 13.26 39.53
CA ASP A 115 25.21 13.52 38.28
C ASP A 115 25.66 12.22 37.56
N MET A 116 24.99 11.08 37.81
CA MET A 116 25.27 9.82 37.13
C MET A 116 25.25 9.98 35.61
N SER A 117 26.28 9.47 34.94
CA SER A 117 26.38 9.61 33.49
C SER A 117 25.35 8.75 32.75
N LYS A 118 25.01 9.13 31.52
CA LYS A 118 24.13 8.33 30.64
C LYS A 118 24.66 6.91 30.43
N THR A 119 25.97 6.77 30.21
CA THR A 119 26.67 5.50 30.03
C THR A 119 26.55 4.61 31.29
N GLU A 120 26.82 5.18 32.46
CA GLU A 120 26.72 4.48 33.74
C GLU A 120 25.27 4.07 34.05
N ALA A 121 24.29 4.92 33.74
CA ALA A 121 22.88 4.58 33.89
C ALA A 121 22.44 3.45 32.94
N MET A 122 22.90 3.45 31.68
CA MET A 122 22.67 2.34 30.74
C MET A 122 23.27 1.03 31.26
N GLU A 123 24.51 1.07 31.74
CA GLU A 123 25.20 -0.10 32.30
C GLU A 123 24.46 -0.65 33.51
N ASN A 124 24.12 0.20 34.48
CA ASN A 124 23.40 -0.22 35.68
C ASN A 124 21.99 -0.77 35.36
N PHE A 125 21.30 -0.21 34.36
CA PHE A 125 20.05 -0.77 33.87
C PHE A 125 20.23 -2.20 33.33
N CYS A 126 21.24 -2.40 32.48
CA CYS A 126 21.52 -3.71 31.89
C CYS A 126 21.88 -4.76 32.96
N ILE A 127 22.75 -4.38 33.90
CA ILE A 127 23.16 -5.25 35.01
C ILE A 127 21.96 -5.67 35.85
N LEU A 128 21.04 -4.74 36.13
CA LEU A 128 19.87 -5.04 36.95
C LEU A 128 18.90 -6.00 36.22
N ILE A 129 18.66 -5.81 34.92
CA ILE A 129 17.83 -6.75 34.14
C ILE A 129 18.47 -8.14 34.09
N GLU A 130 19.78 -8.24 33.89
CA GLU A 130 20.51 -9.53 33.90
C GLU A 130 20.38 -10.28 35.22
N GLN A 131 20.42 -9.56 36.35
CA GLN A 131 20.29 -10.16 37.67
C GLN A 131 18.86 -10.64 37.95
N CYS A 132 17.85 -9.89 37.49
CA CYS A 132 16.45 -10.19 37.73
C CYS A 132 15.85 -11.20 36.74
N SER A 133 16.53 -11.48 35.62
CA SER A 133 16.06 -12.47 34.65
C SER A 133 17.21 -13.20 33.92
N PRO A 134 17.49 -14.46 34.28
CA PRO A 134 18.47 -15.29 33.58
C PRO A 134 18.06 -15.62 32.13
N GLU A 135 16.79 -15.44 31.77
CA GLU A 135 16.24 -15.70 30.44
C GLU A 135 16.60 -14.62 29.41
N LEU A 136 17.14 -13.46 29.83
CA LEU A 136 17.55 -12.39 28.94
C LEU A 136 18.53 -12.88 27.85
N LYS A 137 19.54 -13.66 28.24
CA LYS A 137 20.56 -14.14 27.28
C LYS A 137 19.98 -15.12 26.25
N PRO A 138 19.28 -16.21 26.66
CA PRO A 138 18.56 -17.06 25.72
C PRO A 138 17.58 -16.30 24.81
N TRP A 139 16.88 -15.30 25.36
CA TRP A 139 15.95 -14.46 24.61
C TRP A 139 16.66 -13.64 23.52
N MET A 140 17.79 -12.99 23.84
CA MET A 140 18.59 -12.24 22.87
C MET A 140 19.14 -13.14 21.77
N GLU A 141 19.65 -14.33 22.12
CA GLU A 141 20.14 -15.32 21.14
C GLU A 141 19.01 -15.78 20.21
N ALA A 142 17.80 -15.99 20.74
CA ALA A 142 16.62 -16.32 19.94
C ALA A 142 16.22 -15.17 19.00
N GLN A 143 16.21 -13.93 19.49
CA GLN A 143 15.88 -12.75 18.69
C GLN A 143 16.88 -12.52 17.55
N GLN A 144 18.17 -12.76 17.80
CA GLN A 144 19.21 -12.68 16.78
C GLN A 144 19.02 -13.76 15.71
N LYS A 145 18.79 -15.01 16.13
CA LYS A 145 18.56 -16.13 15.20
C LYS A 145 17.32 -15.92 14.34
N GLU A 146 16.24 -15.41 14.93
CA GLU A 146 15.02 -15.05 14.19
C GLU A 146 15.30 -13.95 13.16
N ALA A 147 16.02 -12.89 13.54
CA ALA A 147 16.41 -11.82 12.61
C ALA A 147 17.29 -12.33 11.45
N GLU A 148 18.23 -13.22 11.73
CA GLU A 148 19.07 -13.87 10.71
C GLU A 148 18.25 -14.77 9.77
N GLU A 149 17.30 -15.54 10.31
CA GLU A 149 16.40 -16.38 9.51
C GLU A 149 15.48 -15.53 8.61
N ILE A 150 14.92 -14.45 9.15
CA ILE A 150 14.12 -13.49 8.39
C ILE A 150 14.95 -12.88 7.27
N LYS A 151 16.18 -12.44 7.56
CA LYS A 151 17.09 -11.89 6.54
C LYS A 151 17.39 -12.90 5.45
N ARG A 152 17.61 -14.17 5.81
CA ARG A 152 17.83 -15.26 4.84
C ARG A 152 16.60 -15.46 3.94
N LYS A 153 15.39 -15.52 4.52
CA LYS A 153 14.14 -15.68 3.75
C LYS A 153 13.91 -14.53 2.78
N VAL A 154 14.20 -13.29 3.18
CA VAL A 154 14.10 -12.11 2.31
C VAL A 154 15.09 -12.22 1.13
N GLN A 155 16.34 -12.61 1.40
CA GLN A 155 17.34 -12.80 0.34
C GLN A 155 16.96 -13.92 -0.64
N GLU A 156 16.43 -15.03 -0.13
CA GLU A 156 15.93 -16.14 -0.94
C GLU A 156 14.72 -15.74 -1.81
N GLU A 157 13.79 -14.96 -1.26
CA GLU A 157 12.63 -14.45 -2.01
C GLU A 157 13.03 -13.44 -3.09
N GLU A 158 13.96 -12.52 -2.78
CA GLU A 158 14.50 -11.56 -3.76
C GLU A 158 15.23 -12.28 -4.90
N GLU A 159 16.01 -13.31 -4.59
CA GLU A 159 16.65 -14.15 -5.61
C GLU A 159 15.62 -14.92 -6.45
N ARG A 160 14.58 -15.48 -5.83
CA ARG A 160 13.49 -16.16 -6.55
C ARG A 160 12.78 -15.21 -7.51
N LYS A 161 12.38 -14.02 -7.05
CA LYS A 161 11.74 -13.00 -7.91
C LYS A 161 12.65 -12.56 -9.05
N ARG A 162 13.95 -12.43 -8.80
CA ARG A 162 14.93 -12.09 -9.84
C ARG A 162 14.96 -13.17 -10.93
N LYS A 163 14.99 -14.46 -10.55
CA LYS A 163 14.95 -15.59 -11.50
C LYS A 163 13.63 -15.64 -12.27
N GLU A 164 12.49 -15.47 -11.59
CA GLU A 164 11.17 -15.44 -12.23
C GLU A 164 11.04 -14.31 -13.26
N MET A 165 11.56 -13.12 -12.95
CA MET A 165 11.59 -11.99 -13.89
C MET A 165 12.51 -12.25 -15.09
N GLU A 166 13.68 -12.85 -14.86
CA GLU A 166 14.62 -13.22 -15.93
C GLU A 166 14.00 -14.27 -16.87
N GLU A 167 13.37 -15.31 -16.32
CA GLU A 167 12.66 -16.33 -17.10
C GLU A 167 11.46 -15.75 -17.86
N ALA A 168 10.69 -14.83 -17.25
CA ALA A 168 9.57 -14.18 -17.90
C ALA A 168 10.03 -13.31 -19.08
N ALA A 169 11.11 -12.55 -18.90
CA ALA A 169 11.71 -11.74 -19.96
C ALA A 169 12.28 -12.61 -21.10
N GLU A 170 12.83 -13.78 -20.78
CA GLU A 170 13.28 -14.73 -21.81
C GLU A 170 12.10 -15.30 -22.60
N ARG A 171 11.02 -15.71 -21.93
CA ARG A 171 9.79 -16.17 -22.60
C ARG A 171 9.19 -15.09 -23.49
N GLU A 172 9.15 -13.84 -23.04
CA GLU A 172 8.66 -12.71 -23.83
C GLU A 172 9.52 -12.49 -25.09
N ARG A 173 10.85 -12.53 -24.96
CA ARG A 173 11.76 -12.44 -26.10
C ARG A 173 11.57 -13.56 -27.10
N GLN A 174 11.34 -14.80 -26.63
CA GLN A 174 11.05 -15.94 -27.50
C GLN A 174 9.73 -15.75 -28.27
N MET A 175 8.67 -15.31 -27.60
CA MET A 175 7.38 -15.04 -28.23
C MET A 175 7.48 -13.95 -29.32
N LEU A 176 8.19 -12.85 -29.04
CA LEU A 176 8.40 -11.78 -30.02
C LEU A 176 9.21 -12.25 -31.23
N ALA A 177 10.25 -13.06 -31.00
CA ALA A 177 11.06 -13.63 -32.08
C ALA A 177 10.24 -14.59 -32.97
N GLU A 178 9.38 -15.41 -32.37
CA GLU A 178 8.48 -16.32 -33.10
C GLU A 178 7.43 -15.54 -33.91
N GLU A 179 6.83 -14.50 -33.34
CA GLU A 179 5.87 -13.64 -34.03
C GLU A 179 6.53 -12.89 -35.21
N GLU A 180 7.75 -12.36 -35.02
CA GLU A 180 8.49 -11.71 -36.10
C GLU A 180 8.85 -12.71 -37.22
N ALA A 181 9.24 -13.94 -36.87
CA ALA A 181 9.52 -15.00 -37.82
C ALA A 181 8.27 -15.39 -38.62
N ARG A 182 7.10 -15.51 -37.96
CA ARG A 182 5.82 -15.78 -38.61
C ARG A 182 5.43 -14.67 -39.58
N ARG A 183 5.55 -13.40 -39.17
CA ARG A 183 5.25 -12.25 -40.04
C ARG A 183 6.15 -12.23 -41.28
N LYS A 184 7.45 -12.49 -41.13
CA LYS A 184 8.39 -12.58 -42.27
C LYS A 184 8.02 -13.73 -43.23
N ALA A 185 7.58 -14.87 -42.69
CA ALA A 185 7.15 -15.99 -43.51
C ALA A 185 5.86 -15.68 -44.30
N GLU A 186 4.88 -15.02 -43.66
CA GLU A 186 3.65 -14.55 -44.31
C GLU A 186 3.94 -13.52 -45.42
N GLU A 187 4.79 -12.52 -45.15
CA GLU A 187 5.24 -11.53 -46.14
C GLU A 187 5.97 -12.19 -47.33
N GLU A 188 6.78 -13.23 -47.07
CA GLU A 188 7.43 -14.00 -48.13
C GLU A 188 6.42 -14.82 -48.95
N GLU A 189 5.42 -15.41 -48.32
CA GLU A 189 4.36 -16.16 -49.00
C GLU A 189 3.49 -15.23 -49.88
N GLU A 190 3.11 -14.06 -49.37
CA GLU A 190 2.39 -13.04 -50.15
C GLU A 190 3.20 -12.55 -51.34
N ARG A 191 4.51 -12.30 -51.15
CA ARG A 191 5.40 -11.91 -52.25
C ARG A 191 5.45 -12.98 -53.34
N LYS A 192 5.57 -14.26 -52.97
CA LYS A 192 5.53 -15.39 -53.92
C LYS A 192 4.19 -15.48 -54.66
N LYS A 193 3.06 -15.29 -53.96
CA LYS A 193 1.73 -15.26 -54.59
C LYS A 193 1.59 -14.11 -55.58
N LEU A 194 2.09 -12.93 -55.24
CA LEU A 194 2.04 -11.77 -56.12
C LEU A 194 2.93 -11.94 -57.36
N GLU A 195 4.12 -12.53 -57.20
CA GLU A 195 4.99 -12.89 -58.32
C GLU A 195 4.32 -13.91 -59.26
N GLU A 196 3.63 -14.92 -58.71
CA GLU A 196 2.88 -15.91 -59.50
C GLU A 196 1.68 -15.28 -60.23
N ILE A 197 0.92 -14.39 -59.58
CA ILE A 197 -0.18 -13.65 -60.22
C ILE A 197 0.35 -12.82 -61.39
N LYS A 198 1.43 -12.05 -61.19
CA LYS A 198 2.05 -11.27 -62.28
C LYS A 198 2.47 -12.15 -63.45
N ARG A 199 3.06 -13.32 -63.16
CA ARG A 199 3.46 -14.28 -64.20
C ARG A 199 2.27 -14.81 -65.00
N GLN A 200 1.15 -15.08 -64.33
CA GLN A 200 -0.09 -15.50 -64.98
C GLN A 200 -0.70 -14.37 -65.83
N GLU A 201 -0.70 -13.13 -65.35
CA GLU A 201 -1.15 -11.96 -66.12
C GLU A 201 -0.28 -11.75 -67.38
N GLU A 202 1.05 -11.84 -67.27
CA GLU A 202 1.96 -11.74 -68.42
C GLU A 202 1.68 -12.83 -69.47
N LEU A 203 1.47 -14.07 -69.04
CA LEU A 203 1.09 -15.18 -69.93
C LEU A 203 -0.25 -14.92 -70.62
N LEU A 204 -1.23 -14.37 -69.90
CA LEU A 204 -2.54 -14.04 -70.45
C LEU A 204 -2.45 -12.92 -71.50
N ILE A 205 -1.69 -11.85 -71.20
CA ILE A 205 -1.43 -10.75 -72.13
C ILE A 205 -0.75 -11.27 -73.38
N GLN A 206 0.28 -12.10 -73.24
CA GLN A 206 1.00 -12.69 -74.38
C GLN A 206 0.07 -13.55 -75.26
N GLN A 207 -0.82 -14.34 -74.65
CA GLN A 207 -1.82 -15.13 -75.38
C GLN A 207 -2.83 -14.22 -76.10
N GLN A 208 -3.24 -13.13 -75.47
CA GLN A 208 -4.18 -12.16 -76.04
C GLN A 208 -3.56 -11.39 -77.21
N GLU A 209 -2.28 -11.02 -77.13
CA GLU A 209 -1.52 -10.43 -78.24
C GLU A 209 -1.39 -11.40 -79.42
N GLN A 210 -1.12 -12.68 -79.18
CA GLN A 210 -1.12 -13.70 -80.23
C GLN A 210 -2.50 -13.85 -80.89
N GLN A 211 -3.58 -13.86 -80.10
CA GLN A 211 -4.94 -13.90 -80.64
C GLN A 211 -5.27 -12.63 -81.43
N GLN A 212 -4.87 -11.45 -80.98
CA GLN A 212 -5.05 -10.20 -81.72
C GLN A 212 -4.29 -10.21 -83.04
N GLN A 213 -3.05 -10.69 -83.07
CA GLN A 213 -2.30 -10.83 -84.32
C GLN A 213 -2.98 -11.81 -85.30
N GLN A 214 -3.51 -12.94 -84.81
CA GLN A 214 -4.29 -13.86 -85.63
C GLN A 214 -5.61 -13.24 -86.12
N GLN A 215 -6.31 -12.48 -85.26
CA GLN A 215 -7.51 -11.76 -85.65
C GLN A 215 -7.22 -10.64 -86.64
N GLN A 216 -6.11 -9.90 -86.52
CA GLN A 216 -5.70 -8.91 -87.52
C GLN A 216 -5.44 -9.55 -88.88
N GLN A 217 -4.77 -10.71 -88.91
CA GLN A 217 -4.59 -11.48 -90.14
C GLN A 217 -5.93 -11.96 -90.73
N GLN A 218 -6.91 -12.31 -89.88
CA GLN A 218 -8.26 -12.70 -90.33
C GLN A 218 -9.13 -11.48 -90.72
N GLN A 219 -8.97 -10.33 -90.08
CA GLN A 219 -9.69 -9.08 -90.36
C GLN A 219 -9.17 -8.36 -91.61
N GLU A 220 -7.88 -8.52 -91.98
CA GLU A 220 -7.42 -8.15 -93.34
C GLU A 220 -8.17 -8.92 -94.44
N GLN A 221 -8.83 -10.04 -94.09
CA GLN A 221 -9.59 -10.85 -95.03
C GLN A 221 -11.10 -10.58 -95.01
N GLN A 222 -11.65 -9.93 -93.98
CA GLN A 222 -13.09 -9.60 -93.89
C GLN A 222 -13.30 -8.28 -93.13
N GLN A 223 -13.65 -7.24 -93.87
CA GLN A 223 -14.13 -5.96 -93.37
C GLN A 223 -15.63 -5.85 -93.71
N VAL A 224 -16.50 -5.51 -92.74
CA VAL A 224 -17.75 -4.70 -92.85
C VAL A 224 -18.54 -4.70 -91.51
N ASP A 225 -18.91 -3.49 -91.05
CA ASP A 225 -19.97 -3.03 -90.10
C ASP A 225 -20.04 -3.59 -88.65
N GLY A 226 -20.45 -2.88 -87.58
CA GLY A 226 -21.00 -1.53 -87.37
C GLY A 226 -21.48 -1.37 -85.89
N ILE A 227 -21.04 -0.29 -85.25
CA ILE A 227 -21.60 0.58 -84.16
C ILE A 227 -22.63 0.08 -83.09
N GLN A 228 -22.32 0.38 -81.80
CA GLN A 228 -23.05 1.28 -80.85
C GLN A 228 -23.61 0.74 -79.49
N GLN A 229 -23.21 1.45 -78.40
CA GLN A 229 -24.01 1.95 -77.24
C GLN A 229 -24.54 1.02 -76.11
N LYS A 230 -24.18 1.29 -74.83
CA LYS A 230 -24.99 2.02 -73.80
C LYS A 230 -24.49 1.85 -72.34
N THR A 231 -24.81 2.87 -71.54
CA THR A 231 -24.44 3.26 -70.16
C THR A 231 -25.45 2.71 -69.08
N PRO A 232 -25.59 3.24 -67.83
CA PRO A 232 -24.95 2.92 -66.52
C PRO A 232 -25.99 2.59 -65.39
N LEU A 233 -25.62 2.76 -64.08
CA LEU A 233 -26.39 2.79 -62.79
C LEU A 233 -26.07 1.61 -61.83
N LYS A 234 -26.00 1.71 -60.49
CA LYS A 234 -26.50 2.70 -59.49
C LYS A 234 -25.83 2.50 -58.11
N GLN A 235 -25.84 3.57 -57.30
CA GLN A 235 -25.63 3.62 -55.83
C GLN A 235 -26.79 3.01 -55.02
N GLU A 236 -26.53 2.60 -53.77
CA GLU A 236 -27.40 2.79 -52.57
C GLU A 236 -26.58 2.44 -51.30
N THR A 237 -26.29 3.37 -50.38
CA THR A 237 -27.04 3.85 -49.17
C THR A 237 -26.87 2.97 -47.92
N LEU A 238 -26.28 3.52 -46.85
CA LEU A 238 -26.46 3.05 -45.46
C LEU A 238 -26.62 4.27 -44.53
N GLN A 239 -27.73 4.29 -43.80
CA GLN A 239 -28.10 5.30 -42.82
C GLN A 239 -28.25 4.63 -41.44
N GLU A 240 -27.68 5.29 -40.44
CA GLU A 240 -28.05 5.42 -39.02
C GLU A 240 -28.46 4.22 -38.12
N LYS A 241 -27.91 4.35 -36.90
CA LYS A 241 -28.56 4.37 -35.57
C LYS A 241 -28.41 3.16 -34.64
N ALA A 242 -27.72 3.51 -33.56
CA ALA A 242 -27.86 3.16 -32.15
C ALA A 242 -29.14 2.45 -31.69
N SER A 243 -28.96 1.63 -30.63
CA SER A 243 -29.84 1.34 -29.47
C SER A 243 -29.13 0.26 -28.62
N PRO A 244 -29.54 -0.11 -27.38
CA PRO A 244 -30.64 0.41 -26.53
C PRO A 244 -30.29 0.60 -25.02
N LEU A 245 -31.23 1.24 -24.33
CA LEU A 245 -31.45 1.18 -22.87
C LEU A 245 -32.18 -0.12 -22.49
N VAL A 246 -32.05 -0.59 -21.22
CA VAL A 246 -33.11 -1.18 -20.33
C VAL A 246 -32.55 -2.29 -19.39
N ASN A 247 -32.68 -2.08 -18.06
CA ASN A 247 -33.31 -3.01 -17.08
C ASN A 247 -33.03 -2.64 -15.60
N GLY A 248 -34.00 -1.99 -14.96
CA GLY A 248 -34.76 -2.54 -13.80
C GLY A 248 -34.11 -2.92 -12.46
N ALA A 249 -32.79 -2.90 -12.30
CA ALA A 249 -32.11 -3.02 -11.00
C ALA A 249 -31.06 -1.91 -10.90
N PRO A 250 -30.69 -1.39 -9.72
CA PRO A 250 -29.56 -0.47 -9.61
C PRO A 250 -28.30 -1.21 -10.04
N ARG A 251 -27.96 -1.08 -11.32
CA ARG A 251 -26.75 -1.64 -11.91
C ARG A 251 -25.62 -0.77 -11.40
N ILE A 252 -24.80 -1.32 -10.51
CA ILE A 252 -23.54 -0.69 -10.10
C ILE A 252 -22.73 -0.48 -11.37
N LEU A 253 -22.48 0.79 -11.71
CA LEU A 253 -21.68 1.15 -12.87
C LEU A 253 -20.21 0.85 -12.56
N PRO A 254 -19.37 0.56 -13.56
CA PRO A 254 -17.94 0.44 -13.30
C PRO A 254 -17.39 1.79 -12.80
N ALA A 255 -16.48 1.75 -11.82
CA ALA A 255 -15.70 2.93 -11.45
C ALA A 255 -14.75 3.34 -12.58
N SER A 256 -14.51 4.64 -12.70
CA SER A 256 -13.43 5.17 -13.51
C SER A 256 -12.17 5.31 -12.66
N LEU A 257 -11.02 4.90 -13.18
CA LEU A 257 -9.73 4.96 -12.48
C LEU A 257 -8.66 5.44 -13.48
N TRP A 258 -7.87 6.44 -13.08
CA TRP A 258 -6.78 6.99 -13.87
C TRP A 258 -5.66 7.49 -12.93
N THR A 259 -4.53 7.88 -13.51
CA THR A 259 -3.40 8.43 -12.76
C THR A 259 -3.10 9.85 -13.20
N ARG A 260 -2.40 10.60 -12.35
CA ARG A 260 -1.80 11.88 -12.72
C ARG A 260 -0.38 11.99 -12.15
N PRO A 261 0.54 12.65 -12.86
CA PRO A 261 1.89 12.90 -12.36
C PRO A 261 1.87 13.92 -11.21
N LYS A 262 3.06 14.25 -10.69
CA LYS A 262 3.29 15.25 -9.63
C LYS A 262 2.76 14.81 -8.25
N VAL A 263 3.16 13.62 -7.81
CA VAL A 263 2.86 13.08 -6.46
C VAL A 263 3.24 14.06 -5.35
N MET A 264 4.44 14.63 -5.41
CA MET A 264 4.91 15.55 -4.35
C MET A 264 4.07 16.84 -4.25
N GLU A 265 3.59 17.39 -5.38
CA GLU A 265 2.70 18.56 -5.36
C GLU A 265 1.36 18.22 -4.70
N PHE A 266 0.81 17.03 -4.97
CA PHE A 266 -0.40 16.55 -4.30
C PHE A 266 -0.18 16.34 -2.80
N ILE A 267 0.88 15.62 -2.40
CA ILE A 267 1.21 15.39 -1.00
C ILE A 267 1.36 16.72 -0.26
N GLN A 268 2.08 17.69 -0.84
CA GLN A 268 2.25 19.00 -0.21
C GLN A 268 0.94 19.77 -0.03
N HIS A 269 -0.01 19.61 -0.96
CA HIS A 269 -1.32 20.24 -0.87
C HIS A 269 -2.22 19.58 0.18
N VAL A 270 -2.16 18.25 0.30
CA VAL A 270 -3.06 17.47 1.16
C VAL A 270 -2.55 17.37 2.60
N LYS A 271 -1.24 17.33 2.82
CA LYS A 271 -0.63 17.16 4.15
C LYS A 271 -0.96 18.25 5.17
N SER A 272 -1.48 19.40 4.73
CA SER A 272 -1.90 20.48 5.62
C SER A 272 -3.20 20.15 6.37
N ASP A 273 -3.97 19.17 5.89
CA ASP A 273 -5.16 18.65 6.53
C ASP A 273 -4.86 17.31 7.22
N PRO A 274 -4.79 17.24 8.56
CA PRO A 274 -4.50 16.02 9.28
C PRO A 274 -5.52 14.89 9.03
N SER A 275 -6.77 15.22 8.69
CA SER A 275 -7.81 14.22 8.41
C SER A 275 -7.60 13.48 7.08
N SER A 276 -6.73 14.03 6.25
CA SER A 276 -6.36 13.57 4.92
C SER A 276 -5.02 12.79 4.91
N VAL A 277 -4.42 12.56 6.08
CA VAL A 277 -3.18 11.80 6.27
C VAL A 277 -3.42 10.62 7.20
N LEU A 278 -3.14 9.40 6.72
CA LEU A 278 -3.28 8.17 7.51
C LEU A 278 -1.97 7.38 7.47
N VAL A 279 -1.67 6.65 8.55
CA VAL A 279 -0.57 5.69 8.57
C VAL A 279 -1.17 4.30 8.54
N VAL A 280 -0.99 3.59 7.42
CA VAL A 280 -1.38 2.18 7.28
C VAL A 280 -0.21 1.33 7.78
N GLY A 281 -0.35 0.69 8.94
CA GLY A 281 0.70 -0.11 9.55
C GLY A 281 1.06 -1.35 8.73
N ARG A 282 2.18 -1.99 9.08
CA ARG A 282 2.58 -3.27 8.48
C ARG A 282 1.56 -4.36 8.81
N GLY A 283 1.16 -5.17 7.84
CA GLY A 283 0.13 -6.21 8.07
C GLY A 283 -1.29 -5.66 8.26
N GLU A 284 -1.51 -4.35 8.18
CA GLU A 284 -2.81 -3.72 8.44
C GLU A 284 -3.60 -3.45 7.16
N THR A 285 -4.92 -3.44 7.29
CA THR A 285 -5.84 -2.86 6.31
C THR A 285 -6.65 -1.74 6.95
N MET A 286 -6.58 -0.54 6.37
CA MET A 286 -7.43 0.57 6.77
C MET A 286 -8.62 0.71 5.83
N THR A 287 -9.81 0.95 6.37
CA THR A 287 -11.01 1.23 5.59
C THR A 287 -11.52 2.64 5.89
N VAL A 288 -11.53 3.52 4.90
CA VAL A 288 -12.18 4.83 4.98
C VAL A 288 -13.63 4.68 4.53
N ARG A 289 -14.56 4.97 5.44
CA ARG A 289 -16.01 4.89 5.23
C ARG A 289 -16.54 6.26 4.82
N VAL A 290 -17.10 6.35 3.61
CA VAL A 290 -17.61 7.61 3.04
C VAL A 290 -19.10 7.49 2.74
N PRO A 291 -19.98 8.02 3.60
CA PRO A 291 -21.42 8.07 3.35
C PRO A 291 -21.78 8.85 2.09
N THR A 292 -22.76 8.39 1.33
CA THR A 292 -23.31 9.16 0.21
C THR A 292 -24.00 10.42 0.70
N HIS A 293 -23.77 11.54 0.02
CA HIS A 293 -24.46 12.80 0.34
C HIS A 293 -25.78 12.92 -0.43
N ASP A 294 -26.84 13.44 0.21
CA ASP A 294 -28.18 13.53 -0.40
C ASP A 294 -28.21 14.41 -1.67
N SER A 295 -27.31 15.39 -1.75
CA SER A 295 -27.14 16.24 -2.93
C SER A 295 -25.98 15.81 -3.82
N GLY A 296 -25.42 14.62 -3.62
CA GLY A 296 -24.31 14.10 -4.42
C GLY A 296 -24.80 13.07 -5.42
N THR A 297 -24.09 12.94 -6.53
CA THR A 297 -24.37 11.92 -7.57
C THR A 297 -23.15 11.05 -7.88
N CYS A 298 -21.95 11.47 -7.46
CA CYS A 298 -20.70 10.77 -7.75
C CYS A 298 -19.67 11.02 -6.65
N LEU A 299 -18.95 9.97 -6.26
CA LEU A 299 -17.77 10.05 -5.37
C LEU A 299 -16.52 10.21 -6.23
N PHE A 300 -15.61 11.07 -5.80
CA PHE A 300 -14.25 11.18 -6.30
C PHE A 300 -13.27 10.87 -5.18
N TRP A 301 -12.18 10.18 -5.52
CA TRP A 301 -11.06 9.94 -4.62
C TRP A 301 -9.73 10.20 -5.33
N GLU A 302 -8.78 10.70 -4.56
CA GLU A 302 -7.38 10.85 -4.94
C GLU A 302 -6.52 10.33 -3.80
N PHE A 303 -5.47 9.58 -4.10
CA PHE A 303 -4.51 9.19 -3.09
C PHE A 303 -3.10 8.95 -3.63
N ALA A 304 -2.13 9.08 -2.72
CA ALA A 304 -0.73 8.79 -2.96
C ALA A 304 -0.04 8.37 -1.66
N THR A 305 1.14 7.78 -1.81
CA THR A 305 2.08 7.43 -0.74
C THR A 305 3.45 8.05 -1.06
N GLU A 306 4.36 8.09 -0.09
CA GLU A 306 5.68 8.70 -0.32
C GLU A 306 6.68 7.81 -1.06
N TYR A 307 6.70 6.50 -0.76
CA TYR A 307 7.88 5.67 -1.10
C TYR A 307 7.56 4.30 -1.70
N TYR A 308 6.35 3.80 -1.50
CA TYR A 308 6.02 2.42 -1.84
C TYR A 308 4.58 2.31 -2.32
N ASP A 309 4.27 1.22 -3.02
CA ASP A 309 2.91 0.90 -3.40
C ASP A 309 2.01 0.58 -2.20
N LEU A 310 0.70 0.58 -2.46
CA LEU A 310 -0.33 0.23 -1.50
C LEU A 310 -1.47 -0.50 -2.22
N GLY A 311 -2.06 -1.52 -1.58
CA GLY A 311 -3.27 -2.17 -2.07
C GLY A 311 -4.45 -1.22 -1.98
N PHE A 312 -5.25 -1.13 -3.05
CA PHE A 312 -6.44 -0.28 -3.05
C PHE A 312 -7.62 -0.96 -3.73
N GLY A 313 -8.76 -0.94 -3.06
CA GLY A 313 -10.05 -1.39 -3.58
C GLY A 313 -11.20 -0.55 -3.04
N VAL A 314 -12.37 -0.71 -3.66
CA VAL A 314 -13.58 0.04 -3.31
C VAL A 314 -14.76 -0.91 -3.27
N SER A 315 -15.51 -0.87 -2.18
CA SER A 315 -16.80 -1.56 -2.06
C SER A 315 -17.91 -0.58 -1.67
N PHE A 316 -19.17 -0.98 -1.86
CA PHE A 316 -20.33 -0.20 -1.46
C PHE A 316 -21.21 -0.99 -0.51
N GLU A 317 -21.40 -0.46 0.69
CA GLU A 317 -22.27 -1.00 1.71
C GLU A 317 -23.67 -0.36 1.61
N TRP A 318 -24.68 -1.19 1.37
CA TRP A 318 -26.09 -0.77 1.31
C TRP A 318 -26.64 -0.61 2.72
N SER A 319 -26.41 0.57 3.31
CA SER A 319 -26.85 0.92 4.66
C SER A 319 -27.46 2.32 4.72
N HIS A 320 -28.14 2.61 5.83
CA HIS A 320 -28.66 3.95 6.13
C HIS A 320 -27.79 4.56 7.23
N PRO A 321 -26.67 5.24 6.88
CA PRO A 321 -25.78 5.76 7.89
C PRO A 321 -26.48 6.87 8.70
N ASN A 322 -26.40 6.75 10.02
CA ASN A 322 -26.96 7.74 10.96
C ASN A 322 -26.17 9.07 10.96
N SER A 323 -24.95 9.05 10.41
CA SER A 323 -24.05 10.20 10.30
C SER A 323 -23.55 10.36 8.87
N LYS A 324 -23.32 11.61 8.45
CA LYS A 324 -22.71 11.96 7.16
C LYS A 324 -21.19 12.10 7.25
N ASN A 325 -20.62 11.93 8.45
CA ASN A 325 -19.18 12.09 8.67
C ASN A 325 -18.41 10.92 8.07
N ILE A 326 -17.25 11.22 7.49
CA ILE A 326 -16.28 10.23 7.08
C ILE A 326 -15.68 9.60 8.34
N THR A 327 -15.59 8.28 8.39
CA THR A 327 -14.96 7.57 9.51
C THR A 327 -13.87 6.63 9.00
N VAL A 328 -12.90 6.33 9.86
CA VAL A 328 -11.78 5.43 9.54
C VAL A 328 -11.90 4.22 10.46
N ALA A 329 -11.91 3.03 9.88
CA ALA A 329 -11.86 1.77 10.59
C ALA A 329 -10.49 1.11 10.35
N VAL A 330 -9.86 0.60 11.41
CA VAL A 330 -8.62 -0.16 11.35
C VAL A 330 -8.96 -1.63 11.53
N ASN A 331 -8.63 -2.45 10.55
CA ASN A 331 -8.65 -3.90 10.68
C ASN A 331 -7.20 -4.37 10.65
N GLU A 332 -6.69 -4.80 11.80
CA GLU A 332 -5.45 -5.56 11.88
C GLU A 332 -5.75 -6.96 11.32
N SER A 333 -4.97 -7.40 10.33
CA SER A 333 -4.89 -8.74 9.71
C SER A 333 -6.10 -9.69 9.80
N ASP A 334 -6.54 -10.14 8.63
CA ASP A 334 -7.51 -11.21 8.37
C ASP A 334 -6.91 -12.60 8.71
N ASP A 335 -6.57 -12.82 9.99
CA ASP A 335 -6.12 -14.12 10.54
C ASP A 335 -7.25 -14.90 11.27
N ASP A 336 -8.49 -14.41 11.23
CA ASP A 336 -9.66 -15.05 11.86
C ASP A 336 -10.61 -15.76 10.87
N GLU A 337 -10.12 -16.19 9.69
CA GLU A 337 -10.88 -17.15 8.85
C GLU A 337 -10.63 -18.63 9.23
N PHE A 338 -9.81 -18.89 10.28
CA PHE A 338 -9.56 -20.22 10.85
C PHE A 338 -9.78 -20.28 12.37
N ALA A 339 -10.53 -19.35 12.97
CA ALA A 339 -11.02 -19.52 14.32
C ALA A 339 -12.13 -20.58 14.32
N GLU A 340 -11.87 -21.72 14.97
CA GLU A 340 -12.81 -22.83 15.15
C GLU A 340 -14.21 -22.31 15.52
N GLU A 341 -15.23 -22.75 14.77
CA GLU A 341 -16.64 -22.59 15.14
C GLU A 341 -16.90 -23.33 16.47
N GLU A 342 -16.57 -22.70 17.60
CA GLU A 342 -17.11 -23.08 18.89
C GLU A 342 -18.46 -22.38 19.12
N ASP A 343 -19.51 -23.17 18.96
CA ASP A 343 -20.89 -23.01 19.45
C ASP A 343 -21.19 -21.69 20.19
N LYS A 344 -21.66 -20.69 19.45
CA LYS A 344 -22.48 -19.60 20.00
C LYS A 344 -23.90 -19.72 19.45
N PRO A 345 -24.93 -19.63 20.31
CA PRO A 345 -26.31 -19.86 19.89
C PRO A 345 -26.74 -18.81 18.86
N ALA A 346 -27.33 -19.32 17.78
CA ALA A 346 -27.86 -18.56 16.65
C ALA A 346 -29.01 -17.62 17.05
N GLU A 347 -28.68 -16.41 17.49
CA GLU A 347 -29.59 -15.27 17.45
C GLU A 347 -28.82 -14.03 16.94
N ASN A 348 -29.18 -13.57 15.72
CA ASN A 348 -28.81 -12.31 15.03
C ASN A 348 -27.90 -12.36 13.78
N GLU A 349 -28.01 -13.39 12.92
CA GLU A 349 -27.44 -13.31 11.55
C GLU A 349 -28.28 -12.45 10.56
N ALA A 350 -29.41 -11.88 10.97
CA ALA A 350 -30.38 -11.27 10.06
C ALA A 350 -30.07 -9.82 9.58
N HIS A 351 -28.96 -9.20 9.99
CA HIS A 351 -28.75 -7.76 9.79
C HIS A 351 -27.37 -7.30 9.29
N LYS A 352 -26.52 -8.16 8.73
CA LYS A 352 -25.29 -7.67 8.07
C LYS A 352 -25.67 -6.93 6.77
N PRO A 353 -25.33 -5.64 6.61
CA PRO A 353 -25.69 -4.89 5.41
C PRO A 353 -25.02 -5.51 4.17
N ARG A 354 -25.75 -5.58 3.07
CA ARG A 354 -25.22 -6.07 1.78
C ARG A 354 -24.04 -5.20 1.37
N VAL A 355 -22.93 -5.82 0.95
CA VAL A 355 -21.76 -5.15 0.39
C VAL A 355 -21.55 -5.64 -1.04
N ASP A 356 -21.40 -4.73 -1.99
CA ASP A 356 -21.00 -5.05 -3.37
C ASP A 356 -19.62 -4.48 -3.68
N GLU A 357 -18.79 -5.24 -4.38
CA GLU A 357 -17.47 -4.79 -4.84
C GLU A 357 -17.61 -3.86 -6.06
N ILE A 358 -16.93 -2.71 -6.03
CA ILE A 358 -16.85 -1.77 -7.17
C ILE A 358 -15.48 -1.88 -7.84
N LEU A 359 -14.41 -1.93 -7.05
CA LEU A 359 -13.04 -2.13 -7.50
C LEU A 359 -12.37 -3.20 -6.64
N PRO A 360 -11.79 -4.25 -7.24
CA PRO A 360 -11.04 -5.25 -6.49
C PRO A 360 -9.80 -4.61 -5.86
N VAL A 361 -9.37 -5.15 -4.72
CA VAL A 361 -8.14 -4.73 -4.05
C VAL A 361 -6.94 -5.16 -4.89
N VAL A 362 -6.23 -4.20 -5.46
CA VAL A 362 -5.02 -4.44 -6.27
C VAL A 362 -3.94 -3.46 -5.86
N ARG A 363 -2.68 -3.92 -5.85
CA ARG A 363 -1.50 -3.06 -5.57
C ARG A 363 -1.37 -1.97 -6.62
N ARG A 364 -1.31 -0.71 -6.19
CA ARG A 364 -1.17 0.46 -7.06
C ARG A 364 0.17 1.14 -6.81
N PRO A 365 0.91 1.56 -7.85
CA PRO A 365 2.16 2.30 -7.71
C PRO A 365 1.90 3.77 -7.30
N CYS A 366 1.15 3.97 -6.22
CA CYS A 366 0.68 5.28 -5.76
C CYS A 366 1.78 6.17 -5.15
N HIS A 367 3.02 5.71 -5.16
CA HIS A 367 4.23 6.48 -4.85
C HIS A 367 4.87 7.10 -6.10
N GLU A 368 4.55 6.58 -7.28
CA GLU A 368 5.05 7.07 -8.57
C GLU A 368 4.07 8.08 -9.18
N GLU A 369 2.77 7.76 -9.15
CA GLU A 369 1.70 8.61 -9.66
C GLU A 369 0.55 8.73 -8.65
N VAL A 370 -0.17 9.85 -8.67
CA VAL A 370 -1.38 10.01 -7.86
C VAL A 370 -2.49 9.18 -8.49
N ILE A 371 -3.07 8.28 -7.71
CA ILE A 371 -4.20 7.46 -8.17
C ILE A 371 -5.47 8.27 -7.98
N VAL A 372 -6.27 8.37 -9.04
CA VAL A 372 -7.52 9.13 -9.05
C VAL A 372 -8.64 8.22 -9.54
N GLY A 373 -9.81 8.32 -8.93
CA GLY A 373 -10.97 7.63 -9.44
C GLY A 373 -12.28 8.28 -9.09
N SER A 374 -13.33 7.79 -9.74
CA SER A 374 -14.69 8.21 -9.48
C SER A 374 -15.70 7.08 -9.69
N HIS A 375 -16.83 7.18 -8.99
CA HIS A 375 -17.93 6.24 -9.14
C HIS A 375 -19.28 6.94 -8.92
N MET A 376 -20.18 6.82 -9.89
CA MET A 376 -21.56 7.30 -9.75
C MET A 376 -22.25 6.55 -8.62
N TYR A 377 -23.01 7.27 -7.79
CA TYR A 377 -23.72 6.68 -6.67
C TYR A 377 -24.69 5.61 -7.17
N PRO A 378 -24.53 4.33 -6.76
CA PRO A 378 -25.48 3.29 -7.14
C PRO A 378 -26.79 3.42 -6.36
N GLY A 379 -26.77 4.16 -5.24
CA GLY A 379 -27.88 4.46 -4.36
C GLY A 379 -27.40 5.14 -3.09
N ARG A 380 -28.24 5.15 -2.04
CA ARG A 380 -27.85 5.61 -0.70
C ARG A 380 -27.10 4.50 0.03
N GLY A 381 -25.96 4.83 0.62
CA GLY A 381 -25.11 3.87 1.31
C GLY A 381 -23.79 4.46 1.78
N VAL A 382 -22.80 3.59 1.98
CA VAL A 382 -21.46 3.96 2.44
C VAL A 382 -20.42 3.32 1.53
N TYR A 383 -19.54 4.14 0.93
CA TYR A 383 -18.37 3.64 0.24
C TYR A 383 -17.32 3.18 1.23
N LEU A 384 -16.69 2.05 0.96
CA LEU A 384 -15.59 1.48 1.73
C LEU A 384 -14.33 1.54 0.88
N LEU A 385 -13.49 2.56 1.10
CA LEU A 385 -12.20 2.68 0.45
C LEU A 385 -11.19 1.89 1.28
N LYS A 386 -10.77 0.74 0.75
CA LYS A 386 -9.84 -0.17 1.42
C LYS A 386 -8.41 0.14 0.99
N PHE A 387 -7.57 0.43 1.97
CA PHE A 387 -6.14 0.64 1.83
C PHE A 387 -5.42 -0.50 2.53
N ASP A 388 -4.92 -1.44 1.72
CA ASP A 388 -4.41 -2.73 2.15
C ASP A 388 -2.88 -2.73 2.15
N ASN A 389 -2.30 -2.95 3.32
CA ASN A 389 -0.87 -3.13 3.53
C ASN A 389 -0.57 -4.48 4.23
N SER A 390 -1.51 -5.44 4.16
CA SER A 390 -1.39 -6.79 4.72
C SER A 390 -0.15 -7.53 4.20
N TYR A 391 0.18 -7.32 2.93
CA TYR A 391 1.34 -7.92 2.28
C TYR A 391 2.69 -7.37 2.76
N SER A 392 2.71 -6.28 3.55
CA SER A 392 3.95 -5.63 3.96
C SER A 392 4.42 -6.09 5.33
N LEU A 393 5.51 -6.86 5.35
CA LEU A 393 6.10 -7.40 6.58
C LEU A 393 6.88 -6.34 7.42
N PHE A 394 7.40 -5.30 6.77
CA PHE A 394 8.36 -4.38 7.41
C PHE A 394 8.06 -2.89 7.23
N ARG A 395 7.07 -2.52 6.42
CA ARG A 395 6.90 -1.12 5.98
C ARG A 395 5.48 -0.64 6.21
N SER A 396 5.28 0.23 7.18
CA SER A 396 4.09 1.08 7.25
C SER A 396 4.09 2.10 6.10
N LYS A 397 2.90 2.52 5.65
CA LYS A 397 2.73 3.49 4.56
C LYS A 397 2.03 4.73 5.09
N THR A 398 2.61 5.90 4.82
CA THR A 398 1.89 7.17 4.99
C THR A 398 1.03 7.40 3.76
N LEU A 399 -0.28 7.31 3.93
CA LEU A 399 -1.31 7.55 2.93
C LEU A 399 -1.74 9.02 2.99
N TYR A 400 -1.65 9.70 1.85
CA TYR A 400 -2.23 11.01 1.62
C TYR A 400 -3.43 10.84 0.71
N TYR A 401 -4.62 11.22 1.16
CA TYR A 401 -5.84 10.98 0.39
C TYR A 401 -6.79 12.17 0.46
N ARG A 402 -7.66 12.29 -0.55
CA ARG A 402 -8.74 13.26 -0.57
C ARG A 402 -9.97 12.61 -1.17
N VAL A 403 -11.13 12.83 -0.56
CA VAL A 403 -12.43 12.41 -1.10
C VAL A 403 -13.39 13.59 -1.16
N TYR A 404 -14.19 13.64 -2.21
CA TYR A 404 -15.22 14.66 -2.39
C TYR A 404 -16.34 14.12 -3.28
N TYR A 405 -17.51 14.76 -3.23
CA TYR A 405 -18.63 14.41 -4.09
C TYR A 405 -18.97 15.55 -5.04
N THR A 406 -19.63 15.21 -6.14
CA THR A 406 -20.14 16.18 -7.12
C THR A 406 -21.67 16.09 -7.23
N ARG A 407 -22.27 17.13 -7.81
CA ARG A 407 -23.71 17.25 -8.06
C ARG A 407 -24.04 16.77 -9.47
#